data_AF-A0A931PRY6-F1
#
_entry.id   AF-A0A931PRY6-F1
#
_cell.length_a   1.000
_cell.length_b   1.000
_cell.length_c   1.000
_cell.angle_alpha   90.00
_cell.angle_beta   90.00
_cell.angle_gamma   90.00
#
_symmetry.space_group_name_H-M   'P 1'
#
loop_
_entity.id
_entity.type
_entity.pdbx_description
1 polymer ?
#
loop_
_entity_poly.entity_id
_entity_poly.type
_entity_poly.pdbx_seq_one_letter_code
_entity_poly.pdbx_strand_id
1 'polypeptide(L)' 'MFKKILLPTDGSEGVMKAINVAVGIALEFDAGIHVLTE' A
#
# COMPACT_ATOMS: atom_id res chain seq x y z
N MET A 1 -1.82 13.94 -8.36
CA MET A 1 -1.95 12.53 -8.77
C MET A 1 -0.74 11.76 -8.26
N PHE A 2 -0.94 10.66 -7.54
CA PHE A 2 0.16 9.80 -7.10
C PHE A 2 0.58 8.85 -8.22
N LYS A 3 1.87 8.53 -8.31
CA LYS A 3 2.39 7.53 -9.27
C LYS A 3 2.94 6.29 -8.58
N LYS A 4 3.38 6.45 -7.32
CA LYS A 4 3.97 5.39 -6.51
C LYS A 4 3.55 5.58 -5.05
N ILE A 5 3.16 4.48 -4.41
CA ILE A 5 2.78 4.41 -3.01
C ILE A 5 3.77 3.48 -2.32
N LEU A 6 4.37 3.93 -1.21
CA LEU A 6 5.19 3.08 -0.36
C LEU A 6 4.35 2.57 0.81
N LEU A 7 4.28 1.25 0.97
CA LEU A 7 3.56 0.59 2.04
C LEU A 7 4.55 -0.16 2.96
N PRO A 8 4.97 0.45 4.08
CA PRO A 8 5.72 -0.27 5.10
C PRO A 8 4.82 -1.25 5.86
N THR A 9 5.31 -2.45 6.10
CA THR A 9 4.63 -3.48 6.89
C THR A 9 5.61 -4.21 7.81
N ASP A 10 5.13 -4.50 9.02
CA ASP A 10 5.78 -5.38 9.99
C ASP A 10 5.42 -6.86 9.81
N GLY A 11 4.70 -7.20 8.73
CA GLY A 11 4.26 -8.57 8.41
C GLY A 11 3.17 -9.13 9.33
N SER A 12 2.65 -8.32 10.25
CA SER A 12 1.63 -8.76 11.20
C SER A 12 0.27 -8.98 10.54
N GLU A 13 -0.56 -9.83 11.15
CA GLU A 13 -1.95 -10.06 10.69
C GLU A 13 -2.78 -8.76 10.67
N GLY A 14 -2.43 -7.80 11.52
CA GLY A 14 -3.09 -6.49 11.60
C GLY A 14 -2.92 -5.61 10.35
N VAL A 15 -1.98 -5.93 9.45
CA VAL A 15 -1.64 -5.05 8.32
C VAL A 15 -2.72 -4.99 7.23
N MET A 16 -3.67 -5.92 7.22
CA MET A 16 -4.71 -6.04 6.18
C MET A 16 -5.49 -4.74 5.94
N LYS A 17 -5.74 -3.95 6.99
CA LYS A 17 -6.41 -2.65 6.85
C LYS A 17 -5.57 -1.65 6.04
N ALA A 18 -4.26 -1.61 6.28
CA ALA A 18 -3.36 -0.70 5.56
C ALA A 18 -3.21 -1.11 4.09
N ILE A 19 -3.16 -2.41 3.80
CA ILE A 19 -3.17 -2.94 2.43
C ILE A 19 -4.43 -2.48 1.68
N ASN A 20 -5.61 -2.65 2.28
CA ASN A 20 -6.88 -2.27 1.65
C ASN A 20 -6.92 -0.77 1.28
N VAL A 21 -6.43 0.10 2.16
CA VAL A 21 -6.35 1.54 1.89
C VAL A 21 -5.35 1.83 0.75
N ALA A 22 -4.16 1.23 0.79
CA ALA A 22 -3.14 1.44 -0.23
C ALA A 22 -3.62 1.01 -1.63
N VAL A 23 -4.34 -0.13 -1.72
CA VAL A 23 -4.93 -0.63 -2.97
C VAL A 23 -6.01 0.33 -3.48
N GLY A 24 -6.88 0.85 -2.61
CA GLY A 24 -7.91 1.81 -3.03
C GLY A 24 -7.31 3.07 -3.65
N ILE A 25 -6.26 3.62 -3.03
CA ILE A 25 -5.56 4.80 -3.56
C ILE A 25 -4.83 4.47 -4.87
N ALA A 26 -4.22 3.28 -4.97
CA ALA A 26 -3.52 2.85 -6.17
C ALA A 26 -4.46 2.75 -7.38
N LEU A 27 -5.66 2.20 -7.18
CA LEU A 27 -6.67 2.08 -8.23
C LEU A 27 -7.19 3.44 -8.69
N GLU A 28 -7.45 4.36 -7.77
CA GLU A 28 -7.95 5.71 -8.09
C GLU A 28 -6.95 6.50 -8.96
N PHE A 29 -5.65 6.30 -8.74
CA PHE A 29 -4.60 7.12 -9.36
C PHE A 29 -3.74 6.37 -10.39
N ASP A 30 -4.06 5.12 -10.72
CA ASP A 30 -3.22 4.23 -11.54
C ASP A 30 -1.76 4.22 -11.05
N ALA A 31 -1.60 4.05 -9.74
CA ALA A 31 -0.31 4.12 -9.06
C ALA A 31 0.23 2.72 -8.72
N GLY A 32 1.55 2.56 -8.81
CA GLY A 32 2.22 1.34 -8.33
C GLY A 32 2.39 1.34 -6.81
N ILE A 33 2.28 0.17 -6.17
CA ILE A 33 2.59 0.00 -4.75
C ILE A 33 3.96 -0.67 -4.62
N HIS A 34 4.80 -0.15 -3.73
CA HIS A 34 6.02 -0.80 -3.27
C HIS A 34 5.85 -1.17 -1.80
N VAL A 35 5.98 -2.45 -1.49
CA VAL A 35 5.93 -2.94 -0.11
C VAL A 35 7.34 -2.96 0.44
N LEU A 36 7.52 -2.39 1.63
CA LEU A 36 8.77 -2.46 2.38
C LEU A 36 8.51 -3.29 3.64
N THR A 37 9.40 -4.24 3.90
CA THR A 37 9.39 -5.10 5.08
C THR A 37 10.82 -5.18 5.62
N GLU A 38 11.00 -5.56 6.89
CA GLU A 38 12.33 -5.76 7.48
C GLU A 38 13.00 -7.05 7.01
#